data_AF-A0A820E243-F1
#
_entry.id   AF-A0A820E243-F1
#
_cell.length_a   1.000
_cell.length_b   1.000
_cell.length_c   1.000
_cell.angle_alpha   90.00
_cell.angle_beta   90.00
_cell.angle_gamma   90.00
#
_symmetry.space_group_name_H-M   'P 1'
#
loop_
_entity.id
_entity.type
_entity.pdbx_description
1 polymer ?
#
loop_
_entity_poly.entity_id
_entity_poly.type
_entity_poly.pdbx_seq_one_letter_code
_entity_poly.pdbx_strand_id
1 'polypeptide(L)'
;MINNHDEYKNIDDTLSKSIELNNLNSTFDDHDESNSTRPLLNNSNDDEQSPYEEVAVNISNKDDPTMLCLTFRSVFIGILLTCLMSFTAQFFAYRTSPLDINIGLIILLGYMLGEFISKILPEKLFNMTINPGSFSVKEHTLITIMALTATETDHAIQVITVERIYYNYYDTHVNAILFILVINLLAFSISGILKRYLIWPASMIWPKTLMSCCLIRTLDIE
;
A
#
# COMPACT_ATOMS: atom_id res chain seq x y z
N MET A 1 -51.64 -34.99 46.22
CA MET A 1 -50.76 -35.85 45.40
C MET A 1 -50.99 -35.47 43.95
N ILE A 2 -50.24 -34.47 43.47
CA ILE A 2 -50.27 -33.99 42.09
C ILE A 2 -48.81 -33.89 41.64
N ASN A 3 -48.47 -34.80 40.73
CA ASN A 3 -47.45 -34.79 39.68
C ASN A 3 -46.10 -34.09 39.92
N ASN A 4 -45.16 -34.79 40.55
CA ASN A 4 -43.72 -34.56 40.36
C ASN A 4 -43.20 -35.14 39.02
N HIS A 5 -43.99 -35.93 38.29
CA HIS A 5 -43.52 -36.62 37.08
C HIS A 5 -43.47 -35.71 35.83
N ASP A 6 -44.29 -34.65 35.82
CA ASP A 6 -44.34 -33.70 34.70
C ASP A 6 -43.16 -32.71 34.72
N GLU A 7 -42.59 -32.45 35.90
CA GLU A 7 -41.47 -31.51 36.07
C GLU A 7 -40.14 -32.10 35.58
N TYR A 8 -39.88 -33.39 35.84
CA TYR A 8 -38.69 -34.09 35.32
C TYR A 8 -38.68 -34.18 33.78
N LYS A 9 -39.85 -34.39 33.17
CA LYS A 9 -39.96 -34.49 31.71
C LYS A 9 -39.62 -33.17 31.00
N ASN A 10 -39.96 -32.04 31.62
CA ASN A 10 -39.66 -30.70 31.09
C ASN A 10 -38.17 -30.34 31.23
N ILE A 11 -37.51 -30.85 32.28
CA ILE A 11 -36.06 -30.69 32.48
C ILE A 11 -35.28 -31.54 31.47
N ASP A 12 -35.73 -32.76 31.19
CA ASP A 12 -35.10 -33.61 30.16
C ASP A 12 -35.28 -33.03 28.76
N ASP A 13 -36.45 -32.47 28.42
CA ASP A 13 -36.69 -31.81 27.13
C ASP A 13 -35.84 -30.54 26.96
N THR A 14 -35.63 -29.77 28.03
CA THR A 14 -34.76 -28.57 28.00
C THR A 14 -33.27 -28.93 27.92
N LEU A 15 -32.84 -29.99 28.60
CA LEU A 15 -31.49 -30.54 28.45
C LEU A 15 -31.24 -31.08 27.04
N SER A 16 -32.19 -31.83 26.49
CA SER A 16 -32.12 -32.36 25.11
C SER A 16 -31.98 -31.24 24.09
N LYS A 17 -32.75 -30.16 24.24
CA LYS A 17 -32.70 -28.99 23.37
C LYS A 17 -31.39 -28.20 23.51
N SER A 18 -30.81 -28.14 24.71
CA SER A 18 -29.50 -27.52 24.93
C SER A 18 -28.34 -28.34 24.32
N ILE A 19 -28.46 -29.67 24.31
CA ILE A 19 -27.51 -30.59 23.68
C ILE A 19 -27.59 -30.49 22.16
N GLU A 20 -28.80 -30.38 21.58
CA GLU A 20 -28.96 -30.11 20.14
C GLU A 20 -28.39 -28.76 19.73
N LEU A 21 -28.58 -27.69 20.53
CA LEU A 21 -28.01 -26.37 20.25
C LEU A 21 -26.47 -26.37 20.33
N ASN A 22 -25.87 -27.11 21.27
CA ASN A 22 -24.42 -27.28 21.34
C ASN A 22 -23.88 -28.10 20.17
N ASN A 23 -24.60 -29.13 19.73
CA ASN A 23 -24.21 -29.93 18.57
C ASN A 23 -24.33 -29.13 17.25
N LEU A 24 -25.35 -28.28 17.13
CA LEU A 24 -25.49 -27.37 15.98
C LEU A 24 -24.42 -26.27 15.95
N ASN A 25 -24.03 -25.71 17.10
CA ASN A 25 -22.88 -24.81 17.18
C ASN A 25 -21.58 -25.51 16.80
N SER A 26 -21.37 -26.77 17.22
CA SER A 26 -20.18 -27.53 16.82
C SER A 26 -20.13 -27.90 15.34
N THR A 27 -21.29 -27.95 14.65
CA THR A 27 -21.35 -28.24 13.20
C THR A 27 -21.19 -26.97 12.35
N PHE A 28 -21.35 -25.77 12.93
CA PHE A 28 -21.17 -24.49 12.23
C PHE A 28 -19.76 -23.88 12.39
N ASP A 29 -18.90 -24.43 13.26
CA ASP A 29 -17.49 -24.01 13.43
C ASP A 29 -16.48 -24.91 12.69
N ASP A 30 -16.93 -25.91 11.91
CA ASP A 30 -16.06 -26.87 11.20
C ASP A 30 -15.81 -26.51 9.70
N HIS A 31 -15.95 -25.24 9.33
CA HIS A 31 -15.43 -24.70 8.08
C HIS A 31 -14.60 -23.44 8.35
N ASP A 32 -13.34 -23.65 8.76
CA ASP A 32 -12.15 -22.89 8.29
C ASP A 32 -10.91 -23.03 9.21
N GLU A 33 -10.73 -24.16 9.91
CA GLU A 33 -9.54 -24.31 10.77
C GLU A 33 -8.89 -25.71 10.78
N SER A 34 -8.81 -26.42 9.64
CA SER A 34 -7.79 -27.48 9.50
C SER A 34 -7.60 -27.96 8.05
N ASN A 35 -6.82 -27.22 7.26
CA ASN A 35 -6.07 -27.82 6.14
C ASN A 35 -4.82 -27.00 5.81
N SER A 36 -3.95 -26.80 6.80
CA SER A 36 -2.53 -26.53 6.57
C SER A 36 -1.67 -27.57 7.30
N THR A 37 -1.99 -28.84 7.10
CA THR A 37 -0.93 -29.86 7.11
C THR A 37 -0.59 -30.11 5.65
N ARG A 38 0.09 -29.13 5.00
CA ARG A 38 0.71 -29.40 3.70
C ARG A 38 1.75 -30.51 3.94
N PRO A 39 1.75 -31.59 3.13
CA PRO A 39 2.78 -32.61 3.26
C PRO A 39 4.12 -31.90 3.16
N LEU A 40 5.05 -32.28 4.04
CA LEU A 40 6.46 -31.91 3.98
C LEU A 40 7.03 -32.40 2.64
N LEU A 41 6.75 -31.67 1.57
CA LEU A 41 7.43 -31.77 0.30
C LEU A 41 8.76 -31.07 0.52
N ASN A 42 9.70 -31.88 0.96
CA ASN A 42 11.12 -31.72 0.88
C ASN A 42 11.54 -30.96 -0.39
N ASN A 43 11.65 -29.64 -0.30
CA ASN A 43 12.37 -28.80 -1.23
C ASN A 43 12.91 -27.63 -0.43
N SER A 44 14.23 -27.55 -0.34
CA SER A 44 15.02 -26.51 0.34
C SER A 44 14.92 -25.11 -0.32
N ASN A 45 13.76 -24.80 -0.92
CA ASN A 45 13.44 -23.56 -1.63
C ASN A 45 12.16 -22.88 -1.08
N ASP A 46 11.42 -23.52 -0.16
CA ASP A 46 10.18 -22.97 0.41
C ASP A 46 10.41 -22.07 1.64
N ASP A 47 11.61 -22.07 2.23
CA ASP A 47 11.94 -21.22 3.39
C ASP A 47 12.10 -19.73 3.03
N GLU A 48 12.23 -19.42 1.73
CA GLU A 48 12.28 -18.04 1.21
C GLU A 48 10.90 -17.51 0.79
N GLN A 49 9.86 -18.35 0.82
CA GLN A 49 8.52 -17.97 0.36
C GLN A 49 7.68 -17.36 1.48
N SER A 50 6.93 -16.31 1.16
CA SER A 50 6.09 -15.65 2.16
C SER A 50 5.05 -16.62 2.72
N PRO A 51 4.76 -16.61 4.03
CA PRO A 51 3.76 -17.49 4.65
C PRO A 51 2.34 -17.31 4.09
N TYR A 52 2.07 -16.13 3.55
CA TYR A 52 0.79 -15.73 2.96
C TYR A 52 0.78 -16.02 1.46
N GLU A 53 -0.22 -16.78 1.00
CA GLU A 53 -0.33 -17.21 -0.39
C GLU A 53 -0.62 -16.04 -1.34
N GLU A 54 -1.41 -15.06 -0.90
CA GLU A 54 -1.70 -13.84 -1.65
C GLU A 54 -0.45 -12.98 -1.91
N VAL A 55 0.56 -13.05 -1.05
CA VAL A 55 1.84 -12.35 -1.27
C VAL A 55 2.74 -13.16 -2.18
N ALA A 56 2.82 -14.48 -1.91
CA ALA A 56 3.65 -15.45 -2.63
C ALA A 56 3.34 -15.53 -4.13
N VAL A 57 2.06 -15.36 -4.50
CA VAL A 57 1.61 -15.41 -5.90
C VAL A 57 1.86 -14.09 -6.63
N ASN A 58 1.75 -12.96 -5.92
CA ASN A 58 1.80 -11.63 -6.52
C ASN A 58 3.19 -11.00 -6.54
N ILE A 59 4.15 -11.50 -5.77
CA ILE A 59 5.50 -10.92 -5.67
C ILE A 59 6.54 -12.03 -5.86
N SER A 60 7.53 -11.77 -6.71
CA SER A 60 8.68 -12.67 -6.89
C SER A 60 9.69 -12.47 -5.76
N ASN A 61 10.15 -13.54 -5.12
CA ASN A 61 11.19 -13.46 -4.09
C ASN A 61 12.59 -13.19 -4.65
N LYS A 62 12.79 -13.43 -5.95
CA LYS A 62 14.07 -13.19 -6.61
C LYS A 62 14.08 -11.79 -7.21
N ASP A 63 14.95 -10.93 -6.67
CA ASP A 63 15.29 -9.63 -7.22
C ASP A 63 16.61 -9.71 -8.01
N ASP A 64 16.71 -8.98 -9.11
CA ASP A 64 17.96 -8.81 -9.88
C ASP A 64 18.64 -7.49 -9.47
N PRO A 65 19.79 -7.53 -8.78
CA PRO A 65 20.48 -6.34 -8.30
C PRO A 65 21.17 -5.54 -9.42
N THR A 66 21.25 -6.05 -10.65
CA THR A 66 21.90 -5.39 -11.78
C THR A 66 21.00 -4.40 -12.52
N MET A 67 19.69 -4.48 -12.29
CA MET A 67 18.69 -3.63 -12.94
C MET A 67 18.69 -2.21 -12.35
N LEU A 68 18.77 -1.20 -13.21
CA LEU A 68 18.85 0.21 -12.79
C LEU A 68 17.50 0.70 -12.22
N CYS A 69 17.52 1.19 -10.97
CA CYS A 69 16.35 1.86 -10.37
C CYS A 69 16.29 3.36 -10.68
N LEU A 70 17.44 4.04 -10.60
CA LEU A 70 17.52 5.50 -10.57
C LEU A 70 18.15 6.01 -11.86
N THR A 71 17.30 6.35 -12.82
CA THR A 71 17.73 6.99 -14.07
C THR A 71 17.21 8.40 -14.18
N PHE A 72 17.85 9.21 -15.02
CA PHE A 72 17.43 10.59 -15.26
C PHE A 72 15.98 10.67 -15.77
N ARG A 73 15.58 9.75 -16.66
CA ARG A 73 14.20 9.63 -17.15
C ARG A 73 13.21 9.44 -16.00
N SER A 74 13.46 8.47 -15.12
CA SER A 74 12.56 8.16 -14.01
C SER A 74 12.38 9.33 -13.05
N VAL A 75 13.46 10.06 -12.75
CA VAL A 75 13.41 11.24 -11.88
C VAL A 75 12.67 12.39 -12.55
N PHE A 76 12.94 12.65 -13.83
CA PHE A 76 12.26 13.72 -14.57
C PHE A 76 10.75 13.50 -14.66
N ILE A 77 10.33 12.28 -15.02
CA ILE A 77 8.91 11.90 -15.08
C ILE A 77 8.29 11.92 -13.69
N GLY A 78 8.98 11.36 -12.70
CA GLY A 78 8.54 11.36 -11.32
C GLY A 78 8.25 12.77 -10.81
N ILE A 79 9.17 13.72 -11.01
CA ILE A 79 8.98 15.12 -10.60
C ILE A 79 7.82 15.77 -11.36
N LEU A 80 7.72 15.56 -12.67
CA LEU A 80 6.65 16.12 -13.50
C LEU A 80 5.27 15.63 -13.01
N LEU A 81 5.14 14.32 -12.82
CA LEU A 81 3.89 13.70 -12.37
C LEU A 81 3.55 14.13 -10.93
N THR A 82 4.55 14.16 -10.04
CA THR A 82 4.40 14.65 -8.66
C THR A 82 3.92 16.10 -8.62
N CYS A 83 4.43 16.98 -9.49
CA CYS A 83 4.00 18.37 -9.57
C CYS A 83 2.52 18.49 -9.97
N LEU A 84 2.09 17.74 -10.98
CA LEU A 84 0.69 17.71 -11.42
C LEU A 84 -0.26 17.14 -10.34
N MET A 85 0.16 16.04 -9.69
CA MET A 85 -0.61 15.41 -8.61
C MET A 85 -0.72 16.34 -7.40
N SER A 86 0.38 16.97 -6.98
CA SER A 86 0.37 17.92 -5.85
C SER A 86 -0.52 19.13 -6.13
N PHE A 87 -0.48 19.68 -7.34
CA PHE A 87 -1.37 20.78 -7.73
C PHE A 87 -2.84 20.38 -7.64
N THR A 88 -3.20 19.22 -8.21
CA THR A 88 -4.59 18.74 -8.19
C THR A 88 -5.06 18.41 -6.78
N ALA A 89 -4.25 17.70 -5.99
CA ALA A 89 -4.54 17.37 -4.59
C ALA A 89 -4.79 18.64 -3.76
N GLN A 90 -3.88 19.61 -3.82
CA GLN A 90 -4.01 20.86 -3.07
C GLN A 90 -5.19 21.71 -3.53
N PHE A 91 -5.50 21.70 -4.82
CA PHE A 91 -6.65 22.42 -5.37
C PHE A 91 -7.98 21.83 -4.90
N PHE A 92 -8.12 20.51 -4.86
CA PHE A 92 -9.35 19.85 -4.43
C PHE A 92 -9.55 19.84 -2.91
N ALA A 93 -8.48 19.96 -2.13
CA ALA A 93 -8.55 19.96 -0.67
C ALA A 93 -9.37 21.12 -0.07
N TYR A 94 -9.44 22.27 -0.77
CA TYR A 94 -10.24 23.41 -0.33
C TYR A 94 -11.70 23.35 -0.79
N ARG A 95 -12.09 22.34 -1.55
CA ARG A 95 -13.46 22.17 -2.05
C ARG A 95 -14.29 21.34 -1.08
N THR A 96 -15.57 21.71 -0.92
CA THR A 96 -16.54 20.98 -0.08
C THR A 96 -16.73 19.51 -0.47
N SER A 97 -16.50 19.20 -1.74
CA SER A 97 -16.47 17.82 -2.26
C SER A 97 -15.10 17.59 -2.91
N PRO A 98 -14.13 17.02 -2.17
CA PRO A 98 -12.83 16.66 -2.72
C PRO A 98 -13.00 15.51 -3.72
N LEU A 99 -12.16 15.50 -4.76
CA LEU A 99 -12.06 14.40 -5.71
C LEU A 99 -10.79 13.62 -5.41
N ASP A 100 -10.95 12.34 -5.09
CA ASP A 100 -9.83 11.44 -4.85
C ASP A 100 -9.43 10.74 -6.15
N ILE A 101 -8.15 10.85 -6.51
CA ILE A 101 -7.62 10.22 -7.72
C ILE A 101 -7.28 8.76 -7.39
N ASN A 102 -7.79 7.83 -8.22
CA ASN A 102 -7.51 6.41 -8.04
C ASN A 102 -6.04 6.08 -8.36
N ILE A 103 -5.42 5.28 -7.50
CA ILE A 103 -4.00 4.90 -7.64
C ILE A 103 -3.69 4.10 -8.92
N GLY A 104 -4.63 3.28 -9.40
CA GLY A 104 -4.46 2.53 -10.64
C GLY A 104 -4.28 3.44 -11.86
N LEU A 105 -4.92 4.62 -11.86
CA LEU A 105 -4.74 5.61 -12.92
C LEU A 105 -3.33 6.19 -12.90
N ILE A 106 -2.76 6.43 -11.71
CA ILE A 106 -1.41 6.97 -11.55
C ILE A 106 -0.38 5.96 -12.07
N ILE A 107 -0.56 4.68 -11.73
CA ILE A 107 0.30 3.60 -12.20
C ILE A 107 0.23 3.49 -13.73
N LEU A 108 -0.98 3.46 -14.30
CA LEU A 108 -1.15 3.42 -15.75
C LEU A 108 -0.48 4.62 -16.45
N LEU A 109 -0.69 5.83 -15.92
CA LEU A 109 -0.09 7.05 -16.48
C LEU A 109 1.44 7.04 -16.38
N GLY A 110 1.98 6.52 -15.28
CA GLY A 110 3.41 6.34 -15.06
C GLY A 110 4.03 5.38 -16.08
N TYR A 111 3.35 4.30 -16.43
CA TYR A 111 3.79 3.36 -17.47
C TYR A 111 3.75 4.02 -18.85
N MET A 112 2.62 4.64 -19.22
CA MET A 112 2.46 5.30 -20.53
C MET A 112 3.50 6.40 -20.77
N LEU A 113 3.74 7.26 -19.78
CA LEU A 113 4.74 8.32 -19.87
C LEU A 113 6.17 7.75 -19.86
N GLY A 114 6.42 6.70 -19.08
CA GLY A 114 7.70 6.00 -19.02
C GLY A 114 8.11 5.44 -20.38
N GLU A 115 7.21 4.69 -21.02
CA GLU A 115 7.46 4.08 -22.33
C GLU A 115 7.54 5.14 -23.45
N PHE A 116 6.67 6.15 -23.41
CA PHE A 116 6.68 7.25 -24.38
C PHE A 116 8.00 8.02 -24.35
N ILE A 117 8.49 8.37 -23.15
CA ILE A 117 9.76 9.08 -23.02
C ILE A 117 10.93 8.16 -23.30
N SER A 118 10.84 6.86 -23.01
CA SER A 118 11.87 5.90 -23.43
C SER A 118 12.09 5.89 -24.94
N LYS A 119 11.04 6.13 -25.74
CA LYS A 119 11.12 6.21 -27.20
C LYS A 119 11.59 7.57 -27.72
N ILE A 120 11.36 8.65 -26.98
CA ILE A 120 11.73 10.01 -27.41
C ILE A 120 13.15 10.44 -27.00
N LEU A 121 13.71 9.81 -25.96
CA LEU A 121 14.95 10.24 -25.34
C LEU A 121 16.17 9.66 -26.08
N PRO A 122 17.16 10.49 -26.47
CA PRO A 122 18.37 10.02 -27.14
C PRO A 122 19.24 9.18 -26.20
N GLU A 123 19.90 8.15 -26.74
CA GLU A 123 20.69 7.17 -25.96
C GLU A 123 21.87 7.78 -25.19
N LYS A 124 22.48 8.82 -25.75
CA LYS A 124 23.61 9.53 -25.13
C LYS A 124 23.46 11.03 -25.31
N LEU A 125 23.68 11.77 -24.23
CA LEU A 125 23.81 13.22 -24.25
C LEU A 125 25.07 13.60 -23.47
N PHE A 126 25.98 14.34 -24.10
CA PHE A 126 27.20 14.89 -23.47
C PHE A 126 27.97 13.90 -22.56
N ASN A 127 28.39 12.74 -23.09
CA ASN A 127 29.11 11.65 -22.38
C ASN A 127 28.33 10.90 -21.29
N MET A 128 27.07 11.23 -21.01
CA MET A 128 26.22 10.50 -20.08
C MET A 128 25.20 9.64 -20.85
N THR A 129 25.13 8.35 -20.54
CA THR A 129 24.12 7.44 -21.11
C THR A 129 22.79 7.74 -20.44
N ILE A 130 21.97 8.58 -21.07
CA ILE A 130 20.68 9.04 -20.52
C ILE A 130 19.61 7.96 -20.63
N ASN A 131 19.74 7.07 -21.62
CA ASN A 131 18.83 5.95 -21.83
C ASN A 131 19.63 4.64 -21.80
N PRO A 132 19.75 3.98 -20.63
CA PRO A 132 20.53 2.74 -20.51
C PRO A 132 19.78 1.49 -21.02
N GLY A 133 18.54 1.61 -21.51
CA GLY A 133 17.80 0.48 -22.08
C GLY A 133 16.28 0.56 -21.93
N SER A 134 15.62 -0.60 -22.01
CA SER A 134 14.17 -0.76 -21.84
C SER A 134 13.69 -0.21 -20.49
N PHE A 135 12.42 0.21 -20.46
CA PHE A 135 11.80 0.69 -19.24
C PHE A 135 11.76 -0.42 -18.19
N SER A 136 12.33 -0.14 -17.03
CA SER A 136 12.47 -1.14 -15.96
C SER A 136 11.32 -1.05 -14.97
N VAL A 137 10.86 -2.19 -14.45
CA VAL A 137 9.91 -2.28 -13.33
C VAL A 137 10.34 -1.41 -12.14
N LYS A 138 11.66 -1.29 -11.90
CA LYS A 138 12.22 -0.50 -10.81
C LYS A 138 12.07 1.01 -11.05
N GLU A 139 12.29 1.45 -12.29
CA GLU A 139 12.03 2.85 -12.69
C GLU A 139 10.53 3.17 -12.60
N HIS A 140 9.68 2.25 -13.04
CA HIS A 140 8.23 2.39 -12.98
C HIS A 140 7.72 2.51 -11.53
N THR A 141 8.22 1.62 -10.68
CA THR A 141 7.92 1.63 -9.24
C THR A 141 8.36 2.94 -8.59
N LEU A 142 9.57 3.44 -8.94
CA LEU A 142 10.08 4.70 -8.41
C LEU A 142 9.19 5.89 -8.78
N ILE A 143 8.80 6.01 -10.06
CA ILE A 143 7.89 7.05 -10.55
C ILE A 143 6.56 6.98 -9.80
N THR A 144 6.01 5.78 -9.64
CA THR A 144 4.73 5.54 -8.96
C THR A 144 4.80 5.97 -7.50
N ILE A 145 5.85 5.62 -6.77
CA ILE A 145 6.01 6.00 -5.35
C ILE A 145 6.08 7.52 -5.22
N MET A 146 6.84 8.21 -6.09
CA MET A 146 6.90 9.67 -6.09
C MET A 146 5.51 10.29 -6.29
N ALA A 147 4.78 9.85 -7.31
CA ALA A 147 3.45 10.37 -7.62
C ALA A 147 2.40 10.04 -6.54
N LEU A 148 2.48 8.84 -5.95
CA LEU A 148 1.60 8.42 -4.87
C LEU A 148 1.70 9.35 -3.66
N THR A 149 2.92 9.69 -3.26
CA THR A 149 3.14 10.61 -2.12
C THR A 149 2.59 12.02 -2.36
N ALA A 150 2.38 12.41 -3.62
CA ALA A 150 1.82 13.72 -3.97
C ALA A 150 0.30 13.75 -4.13
N THR A 151 -0.38 12.60 -3.97
CA THR A 151 -1.85 12.52 -4.11
C THR A 151 -2.55 13.01 -2.84
N GLU A 152 -1.88 12.96 -1.69
CA GLU A 152 -2.42 13.37 -0.41
C GLU A 152 -1.98 14.80 -0.07
N THR A 153 -2.85 15.58 0.57
CA THR A 153 -2.50 16.93 1.01
C THR A 153 -1.85 16.92 2.38
N ASP A 154 -0.77 17.69 2.53
CA ASP A 154 -0.04 17.78 3.79
C ASP A 154 -0.90 18.43 4.90
N HIS A 155 -0.95 17.76 6.05
CA HIS A 155 -1.64 18.24 7.24
C HIS A 155 -1.02 19.53 7.81
N ALA A 156 0.27 19.81 7.60
CA ALA A 156 0.84 21.09 8.03
C ALA A 156 0.22 22.28 7.31
N ILE A 157 -0.16 22.14 6.03
CA ILE A 157 -0.83 23.21 5.28
C ILE A 157 -2.20 23.52 5.90
N GLN A 158 -2.91 22.50 6.39
CA GLN A 158 -4.22 22.69 7.04
C GLN A 158 -4.07 23.48 8.34
N VAL A 159 -3.03 23.20 9.14
CA VAL A 159 -2.74 23.95 10.38
C VAL A 159 -2.45 25.42 10.08
N ILE A 160 -1.57 25.70 9.12
CA ILE A 160 -1.24 27.07 8.70
C ILE A 160 -2.48 27.80 8.19
N THR A 161 -3.32 27.13 7.40
CA THR A 161 -4.56 27.73 6.89
C THR A 161 -5.53 28.09 8.02
N VAL A 162 -5.69 27.22 9.03
CA VAL A 162 -6.53 27.51 10.20
C VAL A 162 -5.98 28.68 11.01
N GLU A 163 -4.67 28.71 11.24
CA GLU A 163 -4.01 29.83 11.94
C GLU A 163 -4.26 31.17 11.23
N ARG A 164 -4.16 31.17 9.90
CA ARG A 164 -4.38 32.37 9.10
C ARG A 164 -5.83 32.83 9.08
N ILE A 165 -6.78 31.92 8.94
CA ILE A 165 -8.22 32.24 8.82
C ILE A 165 -8.84 32.57 10.17
N TYR A 166 -8.56 31.79 11.21
CA TYR A 166 -9.25 31.92 12.51
C TYR A 166 -8.52 32.85 13.48
N TYR A 167 -7.17 32.82 13.50
CA TYR A 167 -6.39 33.58 14.48
C TYR A 167 -5.82 34.88 13.92
N ASN A 168 -6.01 35.17 12.62
CA ASN A 168 -5.49 36.35 11.93
C ASN A 168 -3.98 36.59 12.15
N TYR A 169 -3.24 35.52 12.42
CA TYR A 169 -1.79 35.58 12.59
C TYR A 169 -1.13 35.37 11.24
N TYR A 170 -0.31 36.35 10.83
CA TYR A 170 0.37 36.35 9.54
C TYR A 170 1.84 36.05 9.76
N ASP A 171 2.20 34.77 9.70
CA ASP A 171 3.60 34.38 9.73
C ASP A 171 4.30 34.73 8.41
N THR A 172 5.63 34.85 8.45
CA THR A 172 6.42 35.08 7.23
C THR A 172 6.35 33.84 6.34
N HIS A 173 6.32 34.03 5.01
CA HIS A 173 6.28 32.90 4.06
C HIS A 173 7.44 31.93 4.23
N VAL A 174 8.60 32.42 4.67
CA VAL A 174 9.79 31.60 4.94
C VAL A 174 9.54 30.66 6.12
N ASN A 175 8.93 31.16 7.21
CA ASN A 175 8.62 30.35 8.37
C ASN A 175 7.60 29.26 8.03
N ALA A 176 6.58 29.58 7.23
CA ALA A 176 5.59 28.60 6.79
C ALA A 176 6.22 27.45 5.97
N ILE A 177 7.10 27.78 5.02
CA ILE A 177 7.82 26.77 4.22
C ILE A 177 8.75 25.94 5.11
N LEU A 178 9.46 26.57 6.04
CA LEU A 178 10.36 25.88 6.96
C LEU A 178 9.59 24.92 7.88
N PHE A 179 8.43 25.34 8.39
CA PHE A 179 7.56 24.52 9.22
C PHE A 179 7.08 23.27 8.47
N ILE A 180 6.59 23.45 7.24
CA ILE A 180 6.20 22.33 6.36
C ILE A 180 7.38 21.39 6.12
N LEU A 181 8.57 21.93 5.85
CA LEU A 181 9.75 21.11 5.60
C LEU A 181 10.17 20.30 6.84
N VAL A 182 10.10 20.89 8.03
CA VAL A 182 10.42 20.20 9.28
C VAL A 182 9.43 19.08 9.59
N ILE A 183 8.12 19.29 9.43
CA ILE A 183 7.13 18.23 9.70
C ILE A 183 7.33 17.03 8.78
N ASN A 184 7.63 17.27 7.50
CA ASN A 184 7.81 16.22 6.51
C ASN A 184 9.10 15.46 6.74
N LEU A 185 10.20 16.15 7.05
CA LEU A 185 11.46 15.50 7.42
C LEU A 185 11.32 14.66 8.69
N LEU A 186 10.55 15.12 9.67
CA LEU A 186 10.25 14.35 10.89
C LEU A 186 9.44 13.10 10.55
N ALA A 187 8.44 13.20 9.67
CA ALA A 187 7.65 12.06 9.20
C ALA A 187 8.50 11.00 8.46
N PHE A 188 9.41 11.43 7.57
CA PHE A 188 10.32 10.49 6.90
C PHE A 188 11.34 9.87 7.87
N SER A 189 11.78 10.63 8.88
CA SER A 189 12.69 10.14 9.92
C SER A 189 12.06 9.03 10.77
N ILE A 190 10.82 9.22 11.21
CA ILE A 190 10.11 8.21 12.00
C ILE A 190 9.81 6.96 11.15
N SER A 191 9.39 7.13 9.89
CA SER A 191 9.18 6.03 8.94
C SER A 191 10.44 5.15 8.76
N GLY A 192 11.62 5.78 8.67
CA GLY A 192 12.90 5.06 8.58
C GLY A 192 13.20 4.18 9.80
N ILE A 193 12.87 4.63 11.01
CA ILE A 193 13.08 3.88 12.26
C ILE A 193 12.07 2.72 12.35
N LEU A 194 10.81 2.95 11.96
CA LEU A 194 9.76 1.94 12.00
C LEU A 194 9.95 0.82 10.97
N LYS A 195 10.75 1.04 9.91
CA LYS A 195 11.03 0.01 8.89
C LYS A 195 11.43 -1.33 9.51
N ARG A 196 12.27 -1.34 10.55
CA ARG A 196 12.71 -2.57 11.23
C ARG A 196 11.55 -3.38 11.80
N TYR A 197 10.53 -2.69 12.32
CA TYR A 197 9.40 -3.29 13.02
C TYR A 197 8.20 -3.56 12.13
N LEU A 198 7.99 -2.77 11.07
CA LEU A 198 6.80 -2.85 10.22
C LEU A 198 7.00 -3.61 8.91
N ILE A 199 8.25 -3.75 8.43
CA ILE A 199 8.53 -4.28 7.08
C ILE A 199 9.27 -5.61 7.12
N TRP A 200 10.21 -5.81 8.05
CA TRP A 200 10.97 -7.06 8.13
C TRP A 200 10.25 -8.28 8.73
N PRO A 201 9.27 -8.16 9.66
CA PRO A 201 8.57 -9.35 10.12
C PRO A 201 7.61 -9.87 9.05
N ALA A 202 7.76 -11.15 8.68
CA ALA A 202 6.94 -11.81 7.67
C ALA A 202 5.43 -11.88 8.01
N SER A 203 5.07 -11.66 9.28
CA SER A 203 3.68 -11.66 9.76
C SER A 203 2.91 -10.36 9.47
N MET A 204 3.55 -9.31 8.91
CA MET A 204 2.90 -8.03 8.64
C MET A 204 2.55 -7.86 7.16
N ILE A 205 1.25 -7.83 6.86
CA ILE A 205 0.69 -7.63 5.52
C ILE A 205 0.17 -6.19 5.34
N TRP A 206 0.40 -5.61 4.16
CA TRP A 206 -0.06 -4.26 3.78
C TRP A 206 -0.96 -4.32 2.53
N PRO A 207 -2.26 -4.61 2.66
CA PRO A 207 -3.13 -4.88 1.51
C PRO A 207 -3.22 -3.73 0.49
N LYS A 208 -3.23 -2.48 0.96
CA LYS A 208 -3.27 -1.29 0.09
C LYS A 208 -2.04 -1.23 -0.82
N THR A 209 -0.86 -1.50 -0.26
CA THR A 209 0.42 -1.50 -1.00
C THR A 209 0.56 -2.75 -1.88
N LEU A 210 0.08 -3.90 -1.40
CA LEU A 210 0.08 -5.16 -2.14
C LEU A 210 -0.65 -5.02 -3.48
N MET A 211 -1.81 -4.37 -3.49
CA MET A 211 -2.58 -4.11 -4.72
C MET A 211 -1.76 -3.30 -5.74
N SER A 212 -1.08 -2.25 -5.29
CA SER A 212 -0.24 -1.41 -6.15
C SER A 212 0.95 -2.19 -6.71
N CYS A 213 1.61 -3.01 -5.90
CA CYS A 213 2.72 -3.86 -6.33
C CYS A 213 2.28 -4.91 -7.35
N CYS A 214 1.13 -5.55 -7.13
CA CYS A 214 0.53 -6.49 -8.08
C CYS A 214 0.26 -5.81 -9.42
N LEU A 215 -0.35 -4.63 -9.41
CA LEU A 215 -0.69 -3.89 -10.63
C LEU A 215 0.57 -3.48 -11.42
N ILE A 216 1.58 -2.93 -10.76
CA ILE A 216 2.90 -2.65 -11.36
C ILE A 216 3.48 -3.89 -12.02
N ARG A 217 3.53 -5.01 -11.27
CA ARG A 217 4.08 -6.26 -11.78
C ARG A 217 3.31 -6.76 -13.00
N THR A 218 1.97 -6.70 -13.00
CA THR A 218 1.17 -7.16 -14.15
C THR A 218 1.38 -6.31 -15.40
N LEU A 219 1.69 -5.02 -15.27
CA LEU A 219 1.93 -4.13 -16.41
C LEU A 219 3.33 -4.29 -17.01
N ASP A 220 4.32 -4.60 -16.19
CA ASP A 220 5.73 -4.66 -16.61
C ASP A 220 6.21 -6.09 -17.00
N ILE A 221 5.31 -7.07 -17.09
CA ILE A 221 5.63 -8.49 -17.41
C ILE A 221 5.69 -8.79 -18.93
N GLU A 222 5.44 -7.82 -19.81
CA GLU A 222 5.63 -7.97 -21.28
C GLU A 222 7.07 -7.72 -21.74
#